data_AF-A0A960YSY7-F1
#
_entry.id   AF-A0A960YSY7-F1
#
_cell.length_a   1.000
_cell.length_b   1.000
_cell.length_c   1.000
_cell.angle_alpha   90.00
_cell.angle_beta   90.00
_cell.angle_gamma   90.00
#
_symmetry.space_group_name_H-M   'P 1'
#
loop_
_entity.id
_entity.type
_entity.pdbx_description
1 polymer ?
#
loop_
_entity_poly.entity_id
_entity_poly.type
_entity_poly.pdbx_seq_one_letter_code
_entity_poly.pdbx_strand_id
1 'polypeptide(L)'
;YNSSNTSHLVELCERQLPTFYVKDEGEIRSLQEIQHLDSHTGKVKLSHNWFPARRRDGSEGPIRVLISAGASCPDALVDRVVSHLAGLLEKKDHLQDALEPFRKLISESA
;
A
#
# COMPACT_ATOMS: atom_id res chain seq x y z
N TYR A 1 6.70 -12.16 -1.56
CA TYR A 1 7.28 -12.67 -0.29
C TYR A 1 8.72 -13.17 -0.37
N ASN A 2 9.41 -13.18 -1.52
CA ASN A 2 10.78 -13.70 -1.62
C ASN A 2 11.85 -12.61 -1.81
N SER A 3 11.52 -11.36 -1.45
CA SER A 3 12.40 -10.21 -1.62
C SER A 3 13.04 -9.84 -0.29
N SER A 4 14.35 -10.05 -0.16
CA SER A 4 15.11 -9.64 1.03
C SER A 4 15.04 -8.13 1.26
N ASN A 5 15.10 -7.34 0.20
CA ASN A 5 14.98 -5.88 0.27
C ASN A 5 13.61 -5.46 0.84
N THR A 6 12.54 -6.10 0.40
CA THR A 6 11.19 -5.80 0.93
C THR A 6 11.07 -6.22 2.39
N SER A 7 11.61 -7.39 2.76
CA SER A 7 11.63 -7.83 4.16
C SER A 7 12.40 -6.85 5.06
N HIS A 8 13.51 -6.29 4.59
CA HIS A 8 14.27 -5.30 5.36
C HIS A 8 13.51 -3.98 5.51
N LEU A 9 12.81 -3.52 4.47
CA LEU A 9 11.94 -2.34 4.56
C LEU A 9 10.82 -2.54 5.59
N VAL A 10 10.21 -3.73 5.61
CA VAL A 10 9.18 -4.10 6.59
C VAL A 10 9.75 -4.01 8.01
N GLU A 11 10.91 -4.61 8.27
CA GLU A 11 11.57 -4.56 9.57
C GLU A 11 11.83 -3.12 10.05
N LEU A 12 12.28 -2.23 9.15
CA LEU A 12 12.52 -0.83 9.48
C LEU A 12 11.23 -0.07 9.80
N CYS A 13 10.15 -0.36 9.05
CA CYS A 13 8.86 0.28 9.25
C CYS A 13 8.16 -0.21 10.52
N GLU A 14 8.24 -1.51 10.85
CA GLU A 14 7.64 -2.11 12.06
C GLU A 14 8.14 -1.46 13.35
N ARG A 15 9.35 -0.89 13.35
CA ARG A 15 9.92 -0.15 14.49
C ARG A 15 9.23 1.19 14.78
N GLN A 16 8.52 1.74 13.79
CA GLN A 16 7.95 3.09 13.86
C GLN A 16 6.42 3.11 13.70
N LEU A 17 5.86 2.19 12.91
CA LEU A 17 4.44 2.16 12.60
C LEU A 17 3.96 0.73 12.31
N PRO A 18 2.64 0.45 12.51
CA PRO A 18 2.04 -0.79 12.06
C PRO A 18 2.28 -0.99 10.57
N THR A 19 2.82 -2.15 10.21
CA THR A 19 3.29 -2.46 8.87
C THR A 19 2.72 -3.81 8.45
N PHE A 20 2.30 -3.91 7.19
CA PHE A 20 1.69 -5.11 6.63
C PHE A 20 2.39 -5.44 5.32
N TYR A 21 3.13 -6.55 5.28
CA TYR A 21 3.77 -7.02 4.06
C TYR A 21 2.73 -7.76 3.21
N VAL A 22 2.20 -7.08 2.20
CA VAL A 22 1.30 -7.65 1.20
C VAL A 22 2.03 -7.96 -0.09
N LYS A 23 1.57 -8.98 -0.82
CA LYS A 23 2.06 -9.37 -2.14
C LYS A 23 1.37 -8.61 -3.27
N ASP A 24 0.10 -8.24 -3.08
CA ASP A 24 -0.76 -7.55 -4.05
C ASP A 24 -1.98 -6.93 -3.36
N GLU A 25 -2.81 -6.22 -4.14
CA GLU A 25 -4.02 -5.57 -3.67
C GLU A 25 -5.05 -6.55 -3.10
N GLY A 26 -5.08 -7.80 -3.56
CA GLY A 26 -6.05 -8.81 -3.16
C GLY A 26 -5.91 -9.27 -1.72
N GLU A 27 -4.76 -9.01 -1.10
CA GLU A 27 -4.55 -9.29 0.32
C GLU A 27 -5.12 -8.21 1.25
N ILE A 28 -5.44 -7.04 0.72
CA ILE A 28 -6.21 -6.01 1.42
C ILE A 28 -7.71 -6.32 1.18
N ARG A 29 -8.27 -7.21 1.99
CA ARG A 29 -9.64 -7.73 1.75
C ARG A 29 -10.72 -6.70 2.03
N SER A 30 -10.53 -5.89 3.08
CA SER A 30 -11.42 -4.80 3.48
C SER A 30 -10.70 -3.86 4.44
N LEU A 31 -11.35 -2.80 4.93
CA LEU A 31 -10.81 -1.98 6.03
C LEU A 31 -10.77 -2.75 7.37
N GLN A 32 -11.53 -3.84 7.47
CA GLN A 32 -11.58 -4.70 8.65
C GLN A 32 -10.58 -5.85 8.56
N GLU A 33 -10.21 -6.33 7.37
CA GLU A 33 -9.41 -7.54 7.20
C GLU A 33 -8.25 -7.34 6.22
N ILE A 34 -7.05 -7.75 6.64
CA ILE A 34 -5.85 -7.80 5.81
C ILE A 34 -5.13 -9.12 5.99
N GLN A 35 -4.79 -9.76 4.86
CA GLN A 35 -3.86 -10.87 4.82
C GLN A 35 -2.46 -10.31 4.60
N HIS A 36 -1.46 -10.82 5.29
CA HIS A 36 -0.08 -10.34 5.11
C HIS A 36 0.92 -11.40 5.58
N LEU A 37 2.16 -11.28 5.14
CA LEU A 37 3.25 -12.09 5.66
C LEU A 37 3.77 -11.48 6.95
N ASP A 38 3.71 -12.25 8.04
CA ASP A 38 4.43 -11.93 9.26
C ASP A 38 5.94 -12.20 9.03
N SER A 39 6.71 -11.11 8.99
CA SER A 39 8.14 -11.11 8.65
C SER A 39 8.99 -11.93 9.63
N HIS A 40 8.56 -12.02 10.89
CA HIS A 40 9.27 -12.72 11.96
C HIS A 40 9.05 -14.23 11.91
N THR A 41 7.84 -14.67 11.57
CA THR A 41 7.46 -16.08 11.53
C THR A 41 7.53 -16.69 10.13
N GLY A 42 7.60 -15.85 9.09
CA GLY A 42 7.55 -16.27 7.69
C GLY A 42 6.20 -16.87 7.28
N LYS A 43 5.14 -16.65 8.06
CA LYS A 43 3.81 -17.22 7.84
C LYS A 43 2.83 -16.15 7.39
N VAL A 44 1.96 -16.51 6.46
CA VAL A 44 0.82 -15.67 6.08
C VAL A 44 -0.18 -15.67 7.24
N LYS A 45 -0.57 -14.48 7.68
CA LYS A 45 -1.54 -14.24 8.75
C LYS A 45 -2.70 -13.40 8.22
N LEU A 46 -3.89 -13.63 8.79
CA LEU A 46 -5.04 -12.73 8.65
C LEU A 46 -5.12 -11.86 9.90
N SER A 47 -5.22 -10.55 9.71
CA SER A 47 -5.35 -9.57 10.80
C SER A 47 -6.64 -8.78 10.65
N HIS A 48 -7.30 -8.56 11.78
CA HIS A 48 -8.55 -7.80 11.85
C HIS A 48 -8.32 -6.39 12.40
N ASN A 49 -9.20 -5.44 12.08
CA ASN A 49 -9.16 -4.04 12.52
C ASN A 49 -7.80 -3.35 12.25
N TRP A 50 -7.22 -3.65 11.10
CA TRP A 50 -5.89 -3.17 10.72
C TRP A 50 -5.89 -1.68 10.35
N PHE A 51 -6.95 -1.22 9.66
CA PHE A 51 -7.10 0.16 9.24
C PHE A 51 -7.70 1.00 10.37
N PRO A 52 -7.03 2.09 10.80
CA PRO A 52 -7.50 2.87 11.94
C PRO A 52 -8.68 3.78 11.55
N ALA A 53 -9.57 4.08 12.49
CA ALA A 53 -10.66 5.06 12.28
C ALA A 53 -10.23 6.52 12.42
N ARG A 54 -9.08 6.76 13.07
CA ARG A 54 -8.48 8.09 13.30
C ARG A 54 -6.97 7.98 13.33
N ARG A 55 -6.26 9.11 13.30
CA ARG A 55 -4.80 9.09 13.36
C ARG A 55 -4.30 8.52 14.69
N ARG A 56 -3.24 7.71 14.62
CA ARG A 56 -2.66 7.04 15.80
C ARG A 56 -1.89 8.00 16.71
N ASP A 57 -1.40 9.10 16.16
CA ASP A 57 -0.72 10.18 16.91
C ASP A 57 -1.70 11.09 17.68
N GLY A 58 -3.01 10.85 17.57
CA GLY A 58 -4.05 11.65 18.22
C GLY A 58 -4.28 13.03 17.59
N SER A 59 -3.57 13.35 16.50
CA SER A 59 -3.78 14.62 15.79
C SER A 59 -5.05 14.59 14.93
N GLU A 60 -5.62 15.78 14.73
CA GLU A 60 -6.73 15.98 13.80
C GLU A 60 -6.28 15.88 12.34
N GLY A 61 -7.21 15.51 11.45
CA GLY A 61 -6.99 15.45 10.00
C GLY A 61 -6.92 14.04 9.41
N PRO A 62 -6.52 13.90 8.13
CA PRO A 62 -6.62 12.65 7.40
C PRO A 62 -5.61 11.61 7.89
N ILE A 63 -6.01 10.34 7.80
CA ILE A 63 -5.11 9.19 7.97
C ILE A 63 -4.06 9.24 6.86
N ARG A 64 -2.79 9.10 7.24
CA ARG A 64 -1.66 9.00 6.31
C ARG A 64 -1.25 7.54 6.21
N VAL A 65 -1.21 7.03 4.98
CA VAL A 65 -0.81 5.66 4.67
C VAL A 65 0.53 5.74 3.93
N LEU A 66 1.53 5.04 4.44
CA LEU A 66 2.80 4.84 3.73
C LEU A 66 2.68 3.56 2.90
N ILE A 67 2.85 3.69 1.59
CA ILE A 67 2.96 2.56 0.67
C ILE A 67 4.38 2.59 0.11
N SER A 68 5.08 1.47 0.25
CA SER A 68 6.45 1.30 -0.25
C SER A 68 6.59 -0.10 -0.81
N ALA A 69 7.54 -0.26 -1.73
CA ALA A 69 7.78 -1.52 -2.40
C ALA A 69 9.28 -1.79 -2.54
N GLY A 70 9.65 -3.06 -2.69
CA GLY A 70 11.04 -3.42 -3.00
C GLY A 70 11.43 -2.98 -4.41
N ALA A 71 12.74 -2.83 -4.65
CA ALA A 71 13.28 -2.36 -5.94
C ALA A 71 12.87 -3.20 -7.17
N SER A 72 12.43 -4.44 -6.98
CA SER A 72 11.98 -5.35 -8.04
C SER A 72 10.47 -5.35 -8.26
N CYS A 73 9.71 -4.52 -7.55
CA CYS A 73 8.26 -4.45 -7.65
C CYS A 73 7.85 -3.65 -8.89
N PRO A 74 6.98 -4.18 -9.77
CA PRO A 74 6.43 -3.39 -10.87
C PRO A 74 5.61 -2.21 -10.35
N ASP A 75 5.80 -1.02 -10.91
CA ASP A 75 5.05 0.20 -10.53
C ASP A 75 3.54 -0.02 -10.61
N ALA A 76 3.07 -0.73 -11.65
CA ALA A 76 1.67 -1.07 -11.83
C ALA A 76 1.06 -1.87 -10.66
N LEU A 77 1.86 -2.61 -9.89
CA LEU A 77 1.38 -3.30 -8.69
C LEU A 77 1.14 -2.31 -7.54
N VAL A 78 2.04 -1.33 -7.39
CA VAL A 78 1.86 -0.24 -6.41
C VAL A 78 0.61 0.58 -6.76
N ASP A 79 0.42 0.91 -8.03
CA ASP A 79 -0.75 1.63 -8.52
C ASP A 79 -2.07 0.91 -8.20
N ARG A 80 -2.11 -0.42 -8.38
CA ARG A 80 -3.28 -1.22 -8.02
C ARG A 80 -3.56 -1.21 -6.51
N VAL A 81 -2.53 -1.29 -5.68
CA VAL A 81 -2.69 -1.19 -4.22
C VAL A 81 -3.25 0.18 -3.82
N VAL A 82 -2.72 1.26 -4.39
CA VAL A 82 -3.21 2.63 -4.14
C VAL A 82 -4.68 2.77 -4.57
N SER A 83 -5.00 2.33 -5.79
CA SER A 83 -6.35 2.45 -6.36
C SER A 83 -7.37 1.61 -5.59
N HIS A 84 -6.98 0.39 -5.21
CA HIS A 84 -7.81 -0.51 -4.41
C HIS A 84 -8.12 0.07 -3.03
N LEU A 85 -7.12 0.63 -2.35
CA LEU A 85 -7.32 1.28 -1.06
C LEU A 85 -8.19 2.55 -1.17
N ALA A 86 -8.02 3.34 -2.23
CA ALA A 86 -8.89 4.49 -2.50
C ALA A 86 -10.36 4.04 -2.70
N GLY A 87 -10.58 2.95 -3.44
CA GLY A 87 -11.90 2.33 -3.62
C GLY A 87 -12.54 1.88 -2.31
N LEU A 88 -11.79 1.19 -1.45
CA LEU A 88 -12.25 0.78 -0.12
C LEU A 88 -12.61 1.96 0.80
N LEU A 89 -12.03 3.13 0.56
CA LEU A 89 -12.27 4.37 1.32
C LEU A 89 -13.33 5.28 0.66
N GLU A 90 -13.95 4.83 -0.44
CA GLU A 90 -14.86 5.62 -1.26
C GLU A 90 -14.26 6.98 -1.67
N LYS A 91 -12.95 7.00 -1.94
CA LYS A 91 -12.22 8.18 -2.42
C LYS A 91 -12.00 8.09 -3.91
N LYS A 92 -12.10 9.25 -4.56
CA LYS A 92 -11.67 9.38 -5.95
C LYS A 92 -10.17 9.11 -6.00
N ASP A 93 -9.75 8.12 -6.79
CA ASP A 93 -8.35 8.04 -7.17
C ASP A 93 -8.04 9.20 -8.15
N HIS A 94 -6.90 9.85 -7.94
CA HIS A 94 -6.40 10.89 -8.83
C HIS A 94 -5.26 10.37 -9.70
N LEU A 95 -5.13 9.04 -9.82
CA LEU A 95 -4.00 8.43 -10.51
C LEU A 95 -4.04 8.78 -12.00
N GLN A 96 -5.22 8.64 -12.63
CA GLN A 96 -5.38 9.03 -14.02
C GLN A 96 -5.15 10.53 -14.22
N ASP A 97 -5.71 11.37 -13.35
CA ASP A 97 -5.53 12.82 -13.38
C ASP A 97 -4.03 13.20 -13.31
N ALA A 98 -3.23 12.46 -12.53
CA ALA A 98 -1.79 12.66 -12.38
C ALA A 98 -0.96 12.15 -13.58
N LEU A 99 -1.43 11.13 -14.30
CA LEU A 99 -0.75 10.55 -15.45
C LEU A 99 -1.03 11.29 -16.77
N GLU A 100 -2.13 12.04 -16.84
CA GLU A 100 -2.54 12.80 -18.03
C GLU A 100 -1.43 13.67 -18.66
N PRO A 101 -0.62 14.44 -17.90
CA PRO A 101 0.47 15.23 -18.49
C PRO A 101 1.49 14.39 -19.26
N PHE A 102 1.80 13.18 -18.77
CA PHE A 102 2.78 12.28 -19.37
C PHE A 102 2.23 11.57 -20.60
N ARG A 103 0.94 11.22 -20.59
CA ARG A 103 0.27 10.62 -21.76
C ARG A 103 0.28 11.56 -22.96
N LYS A 104 0.01 12.85 -22.75
CA LYS A 104 0.05 13.88 -23.79
C LYS A 104 1.43 13.99 -24.43
N LEU A 105 2.48 14.01 -23.61
CA LEU A 105 3.88 14.02 -24.08
C LEU A 105 4.22 12.83 -24.98
N ILE A 106 3.74 11.63 -24.64
CA ILE A 106 3.97 10.41 -25.42
C ILE A 106 3.20 10.48 -26.76
N SER A 107 1.95 10.95 -26.75
CA SER A 107 1.14 11.07 -27.97
C SER A 107 1.61 12.16 -28.93
N GLU A 108 2.29 13.20 -28.42
CA GLU A 108 2.86 14.28 -29.23
C GLU A 108 4.23 13.91 -29.82
N SER A 109 4.87 12.87 -29.30
CA SER A 109 6.18 12.37 -29.75
C SER A 109 6.10 11.17 -30.69
N ALA A 110 4.88 10.71 -31.02
CA ALA A 110 4.58 9.56 -31.87
C ALA A 110 3.96 10.01 -33.20
#